data_AF-A0A970UUG4-F1
#
_entry.id   AF-A0A970UUG4-F1
#
_cell.length_a   1.000
_cell.length_b   1.000
_cell.length_c   1.000
_cell.angle_alpha   90.00
_cell.angle_beta   90.00
_cell.angle_gamma   90.00
#
_symmetry.space_group_name_H-M   'P 1'
#
loop_
_entity.id
_entity.type
_entity.pdbx_description
1 polymer ?
#
loop_
_entity_poly.entity_id
_entity_poly.type
_entity_poly.pdbx_seq_one_letter_code
_entity_poly.pdbx_strand_id
1 'polypeptide(L)'
;MKVLVSPRVRSYLYELSEILHDKEYFGFLETAEKYVEELFKDIETSLPYKLKHIAPQYFERYGKKLFYATFVKNKHTTWYVFFSTYQNVDNELIYLVTYISNNHVIGHLLD
;
A
#
# COMPACT_ATOMS: atom_id res chain seq x y z
N MET A 1 -5.06 12.44 12.79
CA MET A 1 -4.15 11.47 12.14
C MET A 1 -4.63 11.35 10.73
N LYS A 2 -3.74 11.52 9.76
CA LYS A 2 -4.14 11.60 8.36
C LYS A 2 -3.25 10.71 7.52
N VAL A 3 -3.87 9.94 6.64
CA VAL A 3 -3.16 9.16 5.63
C VAL A 3 -3.18 9.96 4.33
N LEU A 4 -2.00 10.20 3.76
CA LEU A 4 -1.83 10.81 2.45
C LEU A 4 -1.16 9.79 1.53
N VAL A 5 -1.57 9.77 0.27
CA VAL A 5 -1.06 8.83 -0.71
C VAL A 5 -0.39 9.61 -1.83
N SER A 6 0.87 9.25 -2.11
CA SER A 6 1.63 9.90 -3.19
C SER A 6 0.94 9.72 -4.55
N PRO A 7 1.12 10.65 -5.50
CA PRO A 7 0.54 10.54 -6.84
C PRO A 7 0.89 9.21 -7.52
N ARG A 8 2.14 8.75 -7.37
CA ARG A 8 2.60 7.47 -7.92
C ARG A 8 1.80 6.28 -7.42
N VAL A 9 1.56 6.20 -6.10
CA VAL A 9 0.78 5.11 -5.52
C VAL A 9 -0.67 5.19 -5.96
N ARG A 10 -1.23 6.39 -6.05
CA ARG A 10 -2.59 6.60 -6.55
C ARG A 10 -2.72 6.13 -8.01
N SER A 11 -1.81 6.52 -8.90
CA SER A 11 -1.78 6.04 -10.29
C SER A 11 -1.66 4.52 -10.38
N TYR A 12 -0.74 3.93 -9.60
CA TYR A 12 -0.59 2.48 -9.55
C TYR A 12 -1.88 1.78 -9.12
N LEU A 13 -2.58 2.29 -8.10
CA LEU A 13 -3.86 1.71 -7.67
C LEU A 13 -4.94 1.84 -8.74
N TYR A 14 -4.99 2.95 -9.49
CA TYR A 14 -5.92 3.08 -10.62
C TYR A 14 -5.64 2.05 -11.72
N GLU A 15 -4.38 1.80 -12.06
CA GLU A 15 -4.00 0.80 -13.07
C GLU A 15 -4.15 -0.64 -12.55
N LEU A 16 -4.17 -0.83 -11.23
CA LEU A 16 -4.17 -2.15 -10.62
C LEU A 16 -5.43 -2.95 -10.94
N SER A 17 -6.60 -2.32 -11.07
CA SER A 17 -7.84 -3.02 -11.42
C SER A 17 -7.74 -3.68 -12.80
N GLU A 18 -7.24 -2.93 -13.79
CA GLU A 18 -6.98 -3.44 -15.15
C GLU A 18 -5.96 -4.59 -15.12
N ILE A 19 -4.83 -4.41 -14.40
CA ILE A 19 -3.81 -5.46 -14.27
C ILE A 19 -4.39 -6.74 -13.66
N LEU A 20 -5.24 -6.61 -12.64
CA LEU A 20 -5.83 -7.76 -11.95
C LEU A 20 -6.86 -8.47 -12.84
N HIS A 21 -7.62 -7.72 -13.62
CA HIS A 21 -8.56 -8.26 -14.60
C HIS A 21 -7.83 -8.97 -15.76
N ASP A 22 -6.84 -8.32 -16.38
CA ASP A 22 -6.11 -8.86 -17.53
C ASP A 22 -5.29 -10.10 -17.19
N LYS A 23 -4.89 -10.24 -15.93
CA LYS A 23 -4.23 -11.44 -15.40
C LYS A 23 -5.21 -12.52 -14.90
N GLU A 24 -6.49 -12.35 -15.17
CA GLU A 24 -7.57 -13.29 -14.83
C GLU A 24 -7.69 -13.57 -13.32
N TYR A 25 -7.21 -12.67 -12.45
CA TYR A 25 -7.46 -12.77 -11.01
C TYR A 25 -8.92 -12.48 -10.66
N PHE A 26 -9.58 -11.67 -11.49
CA PHE A 26 -11.01 -11.42 -11.42
C PHE A 26 -11.62 -11.59 -12.80
N GLY A 27 -12.75 -12.31 -12.89
CA GLY A 27 -13.45 -12.53 -14.15
C GLY A 27 -14.22 -11.32 -14.68
N PHE A 28 -14.30 -10.24 -13.90
CA PHE A 28 -15.01 -9.01 -14.25
C PHE A 28 -14.22 -7.79 -13.73
N LEU A 29 -14.09 -6.75 -14.56
CA LEU A 29 -13.36 -5.53 -14.22
C LEU A 29 -13.96 -4.85 -12.99
N GLU A 30 -15.29 -4.80 -12.88
CA GLU A 30 -16.00 -4.18 -11.75
C GLU A 30 -15.64 -4.85 -10.42
N THR A 31 -15.35 -6.16 -10.45
CA THR A 31 -14.93 -6.89 -9.24
C THR A 31 -13.49 -6.52 -8.87
N ALA A 32 -12.61 -6.32 -9.86
CA ALA A 32 -11.25 -5.85 -9.63
C ALA A 32 -11.24 -4.39 -9.11
N GLU A 33 -12.05 -3.50 -9.68
CA GLU A 33 -12.20 -2.12 -9.21
C GLU A 33 -12.66 -2.07 -7.75
N LYS A 34 -13.70 -2.84 -7.41
CA LYS A 34 -14.20 -2.94 -6.03
C LYS A 34 -13.11 -3.44 -5.07
N TYR A 35 -12.32 -4.44 -5.48
CA TYR A 35 -11.21 -4.94 -4.68
C TYR A 35 -10.16 -3.85 -4.40
N VAL A 36 -9.79 -3.06 -5.41
CA VAL A 36 -8.84 -1.96 -5.26
C VAL A 36 -9.41 -0.84 -4.39
N GLU A 37 -10.68 -0.49 -4.56
CA GLU A 37 -11.37 0.51 -3.73
C GLU A 37 -11.36 0.09 -2.25
N GLU A 38 -11.70 -1.16 -1.96
CA GLU A 38 -11.66 -1.72 -0.61
C GLU A 38 -10.23 -1.77 -0.04
N LEU A 39 -9.22 -2.07 -0.87
CA LEU A 39 -7.81 -2.00 -0.46
C LEU A 39 -7.42 -0.57 -0.09
N PHE A 40 -7.75 0.41 -0.93
CA PHE A 40 -7.44 1.81 -0.67
C PHE A 40 -8.11 2.31 0.62
N LYS A 41 -9.39 2.00 0.79
CA LYS A 41 -10.16 2.37 1.99
C LYS A 41 -9.60 1.74 3.26
N ASP A 42 -9.20 0.48 3.20
CA ASP A 42 -8.56 -0.21 4.32
C ASP A 42 -7.23 0.47 4.70
N ILE A 43 -6.41 0.86 3.71
CA ILE A 43 -5.16 1.60 3.96
C ILE A 43 -5.45 2.95 4.62
N GLU A 44 -6.37 3.73 4.06
CA GLU A 44 -6.71 5.06 4.57
C GLU A 44 -7.22 5.02 6.02
N THR A 45 -8.01 4.00 6.35
CA THR A 45 -8.68 3.92 7.66
C THR A 45 -7.88 3.16 8.72
N SER A 46 -7.08 2.16 8.33
CA SER A 46 -6.45 1.24 9.29
C SER A 46 -4.93 1.38 9.40
N LEU A 47 -4.24 1.99 8.42
CA LEU A 47 -2.77 2.12 8.43
C LEU A 47 -2.20 2.70 9.74
N PRO A 48 -2.76 3.76 10.35
CA PRO A 48 -2.23 4.31 11.59
C PRO A 48 -2.25 3.34 12.79
N TYR A 49 -3.07 2.28 12.72
CA TYR A 49 -3.25 1.30 13.78
C TYR A 49 -2.52 -0.03 13.48
N LYS A 50 -1.89 -0.17 12.32
CA LYS A 50 -1.12 -1.37 11.96
C LYS A 50 0.22 -1.40 12.69
N LEU A 51 0.72 -2.63 12.93
CA LEU A 51 2.11 -2.83 13.31
C LEU A 51 3.01 -2.30 12.18
N LYS A 52 3.94 -1.42 12.56
CA LYS A 52 4.92 -0.84 11.65
C LYS A 52 6.25 -1.59 11.75
N HIS A 53 6.84 -1.88 10.61
CA HIS A 53 8.16 -2.49 10.47
C HIS A 53 9.10 -1.52 9.77
N ILE A 54 10.39 -1.53 10.10
CA ILE A 54 11.37 -0.73 9.37
C ILE A 54 11.55 -1.36 7.98
N ALA A 55 11.45 -0.55 6.94
CA ALA A 55 11.64 -1.03 5.58
C ALA A 55 13.12 -1.35 5.30
N PRO A 56 13.42 -2.45 4.57
CA PRO A 56 14.76 -2.73 4.10
C PRO A 56 15.35 -1.60 3.24
N GLN A 57 16.68 -1.46 3.24
CA GLN A 57 17.37 -0.39 2.54
C GLN A 57 17.08 -0.34 1.03
N TYR A 58 16.78 -1.49 0.42
CA TYR A 58 16.36 -1.60 -0.98
C TYR A 58 15.20 -0.65 -1.33
N PHE A 59 14.28 -0.41 -0.39
CA PHE A 59 13.12 0.44 -0.59
C PHE A 59 13.41 1.94 -0.44
N GLU A 60 14.65 2.34 -0.12
CA GLU A 60 15.00 3.77 0.02
C GLU A 60 14.81 4.58 -1.26
N ARG A 61 14.78 3.92 -2.42
CA ARG A 61 14.41 4.52 -3.72
C ARG A 61 12.99 5.09 -3.76
N TYR A 62 12.15 4.71 -2.81
CA TYR A 62 10.77 5.21 -2.65
C TYR A 62 10.64 6.23 -1.51
N GLY A 63 11.74 6.56 -0.83
CA GLY A 63 11.77 7.47 0.31
C GLY A 63 12.79 7.03 1.35
N LYS A 64 13.39 7.95 2.10
CA LYS A 64 14.39 7.62 3.14
C LYS A 64 13.71 7.14 4.42
N LYS A 65 14.29 6.12 5.08
CA LYS A 65 13.85 5.61 6.39
C LYS A 65 12.36 5.28 6.45
N LEU A 66 11.88 4.53 5.45
CA LEU A 66 10.48 4.13 5.38
C LEU A 66 10.14 3.10 6.46
N PHE A 67 8.89 3.12 6.87
CA PHE A 67 8.24 1.97 7.49
C PHE A 67 7.41 1.22 6.46
N TYR A 68 7.01 -0.01 6.78
CA TYR A 68 5.94 -0.70 6.08
C TYR A 68 4.98 -1.39 7.04
N ALA A 69 3.76 -1.61 6.57
CA ALA A 69 2.71 -2.36 7.25
C ALA A 69 2.07 -3.39 6.30
N THR A 70 1.54 -4.46 6.87
CA THR A 70 0.96 -5.58 6.13
C THR A 70 -0.56 -5.57 6.13
N PHE A 71 -1.15 -5.84 4.97
CA PHE A 71 -2.57 -5.94 4.72
C PHE A 71 -2.88 -7.28 4.07
N VAL A 72 -3.19 -8.28 4.89
CA VAL A 72 -3.54 -9.63 4.44
C VAL A 72 -4.96 -9.60 3.88
N LYS A 73 -5.12 -9.95 2.59
CA LYS A 73 -6.44 -10.00 1.94
C LYS A 73 -7.01 -11.42 1.91
N ASN A 74 -6.15 -12.42 1.72
CA ASN A 74 -6.50 -13.83 1.79
C ASN A 74 -5.24 -14.67 2.08
N LYS A 75 -5.37 -16.01 2.05
CA LYS A 75 -4.26 -16.94 2.32
C LYS A 75 -3.08 -16.82 1.35
N HIS A 76 -3.28 -16.26 0.16
CA HIS A 76 -2.29 -16.18 -0.91
C HIS A 76 -1.77 -14.76 -1.15
N THR A 77 -2.55 -13.73 -0.76
CA THR A 77 -2.25 -12.34 -1.09
C THR A 77 -2.14 -11.48 0.15
N THR A 78 -0.95 -10.92 0.35
CA THR A 78 -0.64 -9.90 1.34
C THR A 78 -0.07 -8.67 0.64
N TRP A 79 -0.65 -7.51 0.94
CA TRP A 79 -0.14 -6.21 0.49
C TRP A 79 0.80 -5.61 1.53
N TYR A 80 1.88 -5.00 1.05
CA TYR A 80 2.85 -4.26 1.83
C TYR A 80 2.77 -2.79 1.45
N VAL A 81 2.48 -1.96 2.43
CA VAL A 81 2.29 -0.51 2.25
C VAL A 81 3.44 0.19 2.93
N PHE A 82 4.23 0.93 2.15
CA PHE A 82 5.42 1.64 2.62
C PHE A 82 5.11 3.12 2.80
N PHE A 83 5.53 3.66 3.93
CA PHE A 83 5.16 5.01 4.33
C PHE A 83 6.21 5.69 5.21
N SER A 84 6.17 7.01 5.20
CA SER A 84 6.87 7.88 6.14
C SER A 84 5.86 8.46 7.14
N THR A 85 6.33 8.80 8.35
CA THR A 85 5.51 9.53 9.32
C THR A 85 6.13 10.88 9.64
N TYR A 86 5.33 11.94 9.69
CA TYR A 86 5.77 13.27 10.13
C TYR A 86 4.62 14.01 10.84
N GLN A 87 4.96 15.00 11.66
CA GLN A 87 3.98 15.92 12.22
C GLN A 87 3.88 17.16 11.32
N ASN A 88 2.66 17.61 11.04
CA ASN A 88 2.45 18.88 10.36
C ASN A 88 2.53 20.07 11.34
N VAL A 89 2.31 21.28 10.82
CA VAL A 89 2.30 22.53 11.61
C VAL A 89 1.23 22.57 12.71
N ASP A 90 0.17 21.77 12.57
CA ASP A 90 -0.95 21.67 13.52
C ASP A 90 -0.76 20.50 14.51
N ASN A 91 0.45 19.93 14.62
CA ASN A 91 0.76 18.72 15.39
C ASN A 91 -0.03 17.47 14.98
N GLU A 92 -0.66 17.47 13.82
CA GLU A 92 -1.30 16.29 13.27
C GLU A 92 -0.24 15.31 12.74
N LEU A 93 -0.32 14.06 13.20
CA LEU A 93 0.49 12.97 12.67
C LEU A 93 -0.01 12.57 11.27
N ILE A 94 0.88 12.69 10.29
CA ILE A 94 0.65 12.35 8.88
C ILE A 94 1.41 11.06 8.54
N TYR A 95 0.72 10.15 7.86
CA TYR A 95 1.27 8.94 7.25
C TYR A 95 1.29 9.14 5.74
N LEU A 96 2.46 9.31 5.14
CA LEU A 96 2.61 9.48 3.70
C LEU A 96 3.01 8.16 3.05
N VAL A 97 2.08 7.56 2.32
CA VAL A 97 2.29 6.32 1.56
C VAL A 97 3.00 6.63 0.24
N THR A 98 4.21 6.08 0.08
CA THR A 98 5.07 6.35 -1.09
C THR A 98 5.28 5.13 -1.99
N TYR A 99 4.99 3.93 -1.49
CA TYR A 99 5.05 2.71 -2.29
C TYR A 99 4.10 1.64 -1.75
N ILE A 100 3.60 0.80 -2.66
CA ILE A 100 2.76 -0.35 -2.34
C ILE A 100 3.09 -1.50 -3.29
N SER A 101 3.11 -2.73 -2.78
CA SER A 101 3.23 -3.94 -3.59
C SER A 101 2.70 -5.16 -2.83
N ASN A 102 2.71 -6.34 -3.43
CA ASN A 102 2.24 -7.57 -2.80
C ASN A 102 3.35 -8.64 -2.73
N ASN A 103 3.07 -9.70 -1.98
CA ASN A 103 3.99 -10.82 -1.78
C ASN A 103 4.39 -11.54 -3.07
N HIS A 104 3.54 -11.54 -4.11
CA HIS A 104 3.88 -12.13 -5.40
C HIS A 104 4.99 -11.37 -6.14
N VAL A 105 5.18 -10.08 -5.85
CA VAL A 105 6.17 -9.24 -6.52
C VAL A 105 7.40 -9.04 -5.64
N ILE A 106 7.23 -8.75 -4.35
CA ILE A 106 8.32 -8.31 -3.47
C ILE A 106 8.52 -9.17 -2.22
N GLY A 107 7.83 -10.31 -2.08
CA GLY A 107 7.96 -11.16 -0.89
C GLY A 107 9.42 -11.50 -0.56
N HIS A 108 10.17 -11.92 -1.59
CA HIS A 108 11.60 -12.25 -1.51
C HIS A 108 12.53 -11.08 -1.12
N LEU A 109 12.02 -9.84 -1.08
CA LEU A 109 12.78 -8.63 -0.70
C LEU A 109 12.50 -8.19 0.74
N LEU A 110 11.59 -8.89 1.43
CA LEU A 110 11.14 -8.59 2.78
C LEU A 110 11.48 -9.70 3.80
N ASP A 111 12.10 -10.78 3.33
CA ASP A 111 12.59 -11.91 4.13
C ASP A 111 13.98 -11.64 4.76
#